data_AF-A0A9R1HPU4-F1
#
_entry.id   AF-A0A9R1HPU4-F1
#
_cell.length_a   1.000
_cell.length_b   1.000
_cell.length_c   1.000
_cell.angle_alpha   90.00
_cell.angle_beta   90.00
_cell.angle_gamma   90.00
#
_symmetry.space_group_name_H-M   'P 1'
#
loop_
_entity.id
_entity.type
_entity.pdbx_description
1 polymer ?
#
loop_
_entity_poly.entity_id
_entity_poly.type
_entity_poly.pdbx_seq_one_letter_code
_entity_poly.pdbx_strand_id
1 'polypeptide(L)'
;MWRLKIGEGGGNPLLRTTNGHVGRQVWEFDPAADDPDEVAAVDAARRDFTNRRYQMKNSSDLLMRMQFSKSNGLKMNLPPVKLDQQHGYATEDDILVSLKRAIRSYSTLQAHDGHWPGDYAGTLFLLPSLIVALHVTGALSTVLTSEHQKEIRRYLYNHQNEDGGWGLHIEGTSTMFCTVMIYVALRLLGEGLDSCGAMLQARSWILDHGGATLTPSWGKFFLSVLGVYDWSGNNPLPPELWMMPYFLPIHPGRMWCNCRLVYLPMSYLYGKRFVGATTSIVLDLRKELYDVPYNEIDWDKARNGCAK
;
A
#
# COMPACT_ATOMS: atom_id res chain seq x y z
N MET A 1 -8.55 18.14 8.01
CA MET A 1 -8.42 16.88 8.78
C MET A 1 -9.03 15.72 8.00
N TRP A 2 -8.49 14.50 8.13
CA TRP A 2 -9.06 13.32 7.47
C TRP A 2 -10.28 12.79 8.20
N ARG A 3 -11.37 12.54 7.48
CA ARG A 3 -12.63 11.98 7.99
C ARG A 3 -12.95 10.68 7.27
N LEU A 4 -13.39 9.67 8.02
CA LEU A 4 -13.90 8.46 7.41
C LEU A 4 -15.36 8.69 6.99
N LYS A 5 -15.64 8.58 5.71
CA LYS A 5 -16.98 8.67 5.14
C LYS A 5 -17.49 7.28 4.81
N ILE A 6 -18.72 7.01 5.20
CA ILE A 6 -19.43 5.78 4.85
C ILE A 6 -20.19 6.03 3.54
N GLY A 7 -20.19 5.05 2.65
CA GLY A 7 -20.54 5.24 1.25
C GLY A 7 -22.01 5.62 1.02
N GLU A 8 -22.26 6.88 0.63
CA GLU A 8 -23.58 7.38 0.25
C GLU A 8 -23.67 7.70 -1.27
N GLY A 9 -23.07 6.89 -2.15
CA GLY A 9 -23.22 6.98 -3.63
C GLY A 9 -22.82 8.29 -4.34
N GLY A 10 -22.60 9.39 -3.61
CA GLY A 10 -22.14 10.70 -4.05
C GLY A 10 -22.96 11.36 -5.17
N GLY A 11 -24.15 10.86 -5.50
CA GLY A 11 -24.93 11.30 -6.67
C GLY A 11 -24.23 11.11 -8.02
N ASN A 12 -23.10 10.39 -8.08
CA ASN A 12 -22.33 10.22 -9.31
C ASN A 12 -22.91 9.06 -10.13
N PRO A 13 -23.44 9.30 -11.34
CA PRO A 13 -24.10 8.26 -12.13
C PRO A 13 -23.17 7.12 -12.58
N LEU A 14 -21.85 7.33 -12.51
CA LEU A 14 -20.81 6.34 -12.81
C LEU A 14 -20.45 5.46 -11.61
N LEU A 15 -20.75 5.88 -10.39
CA LEU A 15 -20.55 5.09 -9.18
C LEU A 15 -21.82 4.28 -8.89
N ARG A 16 -21.87 3.04 -9.38
CA ARG A 16 -22.99 2.12 -9.14
C ARG A 16 -22.53 0.88 -8.39
N THR A 17 -23.39 0.39 -7.50
CA THR A 17 -23.14 -0.83 -6.72
C THR A 17 -24.43 -1.65 -6.65
N THR A 18 -24.31 -2.97 -6.51
CA THR A 18 -25.47 -3.87 -6.40
C THR A 18 -26.17 -3.77 -5.05
N ASN A 19 -25.54 -3.15 -4.05
CA ASN A 19 -26.02 -3.06 -2.68
C ASN A 19 -26.19 -1.61 -2.20
N GLY A 20 -26.34 -0.64 -3.10
CA GLY A 20 -26.61 0.76 -2.73
C GLY A 20 -25.51 1.41 -1.88
N HIS A 21 -24.25 1.00 -2.09
CA HIS A 21 -23.02 1.50 -1.45
C HIS A 21 -22.83 1.09 0.01
N VAL A 22 -23.75 0.30 0.58
CA VAL A 22 -23.63 -0.26 1.94
C VAL A 22 -22.31 -1.03 2.10
N GLY A 23 -21.67 -0.87 3.26
CA GLY A 23 -20.42 -1.55 3.59
C GLY A 23 -19.18 -0.94 2.94
N ARG A 24 -19.27 0.29 2.43
CA ARG A 24 -18.14 1.00 1.81
C ARG A 24 -17.71 2.17 2.67
N GLN A 25 -16.41 2.43 2.63
CA GLN A 25 -15.78 3.54 3.34
C GLN A 25 -14.73 4.21 2.46
N VAL A 26 -14.53 5.50 2.64
CA VAL A 26 -13.47 6.28 2.02
C VAL A 26 -12.94 7.32 2.99
N TRP A 27 -11.63 7.56 2.97
CA TRP A 27 -11.03 8.67 3.69
C TRP A 27 -11.12 9.93 2.83
N GLU A 28 -11.73 10.98 3.37
CA GLU A 28 -11.81 12.29 2.72
C GLU A 28 -11.08 13.33 3.56
N PHE A 29 -10.33 14.22 2.90
CA PHE A 29 -9.73 15.35 3.57
C PHE A 29 -10.73 16.51 3.66
N ASP A 30 -11.09 16.88 4.87
CA ASP A 30 -11.93 18.01 5.19
C ASP A 30 -11.07 19.25 5.53
N PRO A 31 -10.95 20.24 4.62
CA PRO A 31 -10.17 21.45 4.88
C PRO A 31 -10.85 22.40 5.88
N ALA A 32 -12.17 22.26 6.08
CA ALA A 32 -12.95 23.14 6.96
C ALA A 32 -12.98 22.65 8.41
N ALA A 33 -12.40 21.48 8.70
CA ALA A 33 -12.27 20.98 10.05
C ALA A 33 -11.50 21.98 10.93
N ASP A 34 -12.21 22.58 11.87
CA ASP A 34 -11.79 23.74 12.68
C ASP A 34 -11.63 23.43 14.17
N ASP A 35 -11.96 22.21 14.61
CA ASP A 35 -11.77 21.74 15.99
C ASP A 35 -10.26 21.56 16.28
N PRO A 36 -9.63 22.48 17.04
CA PRO A 36 -8.17 22.47 17.25
C PRO A 36 -7.74 21.27 18.10
N ASP A 37 -8.59 20.80 19.00
CA ASP A 37 -8.30 19.68 19.90
C ASP A 37 -8.28 18.36 19.11
N GLU A 38 -9.21 18.18 18.18
CA GLU A 38 -9.21 17.01 17.29
C GLU A 38 -7.98 16.99 16.37
N VAL A 39 -7.61 18.13 15.79
CA VAL A 39 -6.42 18.23 14.95
C VAL A 39 -5.17 17.90 15.76
N ALA A 40 -5.04 18.46 16.97
CA ALA A 40 -3.92 18.17 17.87
C ALA A 40 -3.86 16.69 18.27
N ALA A 41 -4.99 16.05 18.53
CA ALA A 41 -5.07 14.62 18.85
C ALA A 41 -4.61 13.73 17.69
N VAL A 42 -5.02 14.04 16.46
CA VAL A 42 -4.59 13.32 15.24
C VAL A 42 -3.08 13.49 15.02
N ASP A 43 -2.55 14.70 15.20
CA ASP A 43 -1.12 14.95 15.04
C ASP A 43 -0.27 14.34 16.17
N ALA A 44 -0.81 14.25 17.37
CA ALA A 44 -0.20 13.46 18.45
C ALA A 44 -0.14 11.97 18.09
N ALA A 45 -1.25 11.39 17.60
CA ALA A 45 -1.31 9.99 17.17
C ALA A 45 -0.32 9.68 16.04
N ARG A 46 -0.19 10.58 15.06
CA ARG A 46 0.79 10.46 13.97
C ARG A 46 2.22 10.43 14.48
N ARG A 47 2.59 11.39 15.34
CA ARG A 47 3.95 11.46 15.92
C ARG A 47 4.27 10.21 16.74
N ASP A 48 3.32 9.76 17.56
CA ASP A 48 3.48 8.55 18.36
C ASP A 48 3.66 7.30 17.47
N PHE A 49 2.88 7.15 16.40
CA PHE A 49 3.08 6.07 15.44
C PHE A 49 4.46 6.12 14.78
N THR A 50 4.92 7.29 14.34
CA THR A 50 6.27 7.45 13.77
C THR A 50 7.36 7.10 14.78
N ASN A 51 7.22 7.50 16.05
CA ASN A 51 8.19 7.18 17.10
C ASN A 51 8.25 5.68 17.42
N ARG A 52 7.10 4.99 17.31
CA ARG A 52 6.97 3.55 17.62
C ARG A 52 6.94 2.66 16.37
N ARG A 53 7.25 3.20 15.19
CA ARG A 53 7.10 2.53 13.88
C ARG A 53 7.87 1.22 13.72
N TYR A 54 8.88 0.99 14.56
CA TYR A 54 9.64 -0.28 14.57
C TYR A 54 9.07 -1.31 15.54
N GLN A 55 8.30 -0.88 16.55
CA GLN A 55 7.65 -1.75 17.53
C GLN A 55 6.21 -2.08 17.15
N MET A 56 5.54 -1.15 16.48
CA MET A 56 4.13 -1.25 16.07
C MET A 56 4.02 -0.95 14.59
N LYS A 57 3.80 -2.00 13.78
CA LYS A 57 3.77 -1.90 12.32
C LYS A 57 2.40 -1.54 11.75
N ASN A 58 1.31 -1.76 12.49
CA ASN A 58 -0.05 -1.46 12.05
C ASN A 58 -0.58 -0.16 12.66
N SER A 59 -1.48 0.51 11.96
CA SER A 59 -2.11 1.77 12.37
C SER A 59 -3.05 1.64 13.58
N SER A 60 -3.41 0.40 13.94
CA SER A 60 -4.43 0.06 14.94
C SER A 60 -5.80 0.75 14.72
N ASP A 61 -6.08 1.18 13.48
CA ASP A 61 -7.26 1.98 13.11
C ASP A 61 -7.47 3.23 13.99
N LEU A 62 -6.39 3.78 14.55
CA LEU A 62 -6.51 4.72 15.67
C LEU A 62 -7.32 5.97 15.30
N LEU A 63 -7.12 6.52 14.09
CA LEU A 63 -7.85 7.68 13.60
C LEU A 63 -9.33 7.38 13.38
N MET A 64 -9.69 6.19 12.90
CA MET A 64 -11.08 5.74 12.76
C MET A 64 -11.72 5.59 14.14
N ARG A 65 -11.04 4.93 15.09
CA ARG A 65 -11.53 4.70 16.45
C ARG A 65 -11.75 6.01 17.21
N MET A 66 -10.89 7.01 17.02
CA MET A 66 -11.08 8.35 17.58
C MET A 66 -12.39 8.99 17.08
N GLN A 67 -12.72 8.85 15.80
CA GLN A 67 -13.95 9.41 15.22
C GLN A 67 -15.19 8.65 15.68
N PHE A 68 -15.13 7.32 15.69
CA PHE A 68 -16.26 6.46 16.04
C PHE A 68 -16.59 6.48 17.53
N SER A 69 -15.58 6.56 18.39
CA SER A 69 -15.79 6.70 19.83
C SER A 69 -16.55 7.99 20.19
N LYS A 70 -16.32 9.09 19.43
CA LYS A 70 -17.06 10.34 19.57
C LYS A 70 -18.49 10.24 19.02
N SER A 71 -18.68 9.62 17.85
CA SER A 71 -20.01 9.56 17.19
C SER A 71 -20.99 8.58 17.83
N ASN A 72 -20.51 7.40 18.24
CA ASN A 72 -21.39 6.32 18.70
C ASN A 72 -21.72 6.39 20.20
N GLY A 73 -21.06 7.27 20.98
CA GLY A 73 -21.48 7.70 22.32
C GLY A 73 -21.58 6.61 23.42
N LEU A 74 -21.19 5.38 23.13
CA LEU A 74 -21.27 4.25 24.05
C LEU A 74 -20.21 4.38 25.15
N LYS A 75 -20.64 4.74 26.37
CA LYS A 75 -19.76 4.85 27.54
C LYS A 75 -19.28 3.48 28.01
N MET A 76 -17.96 3.30 28.05
CA MET A 76 -17.30 2.11 28.59
C MET A 76 -17.29 2.14 30.13
N ASN A 77 -18.37 1.69 30.76
CA ASN A 77 -18.54 1.73 32.22
C ASN A 77 -18.13 0.42 32.95
N LEU A 78 -17.38 -0.47 32.30
CA LEU A 78 -16.97 -1.75 32.89
C LEU A 78 -15.45 -1.76 33.16
N PRO A 79 -15.01 -1.87 34.44
CA PRO A 79 -13.60 -1.85 34.79
C PRO A 79 -12.84 -3.04 34.18
N PRO A 80 -11.55 -2.88 33.85
CA PRO A 80 -10.72 -3.99 33.41
C PRO A 80 -10.58 -5.05 34.49
N VAL A 81 -10.88 -6.30 34.12
CA VAL A 81 -10.55 -7.46 34.94
C VAL A 81 -9.04 -7.62 34.91
N LYS A 82 -8.40 -7.58 36.09
CA LYS A 82 -7.01 -7.96 36.28
C LYS A 82 -7.00 -9.28 37.01
N LEU A 83 -6.40 -10.31 36.41
CA LEU A 83 -6.20 -11.57 37.11
C LEU A 83 -5.25 -11.33 38.29
N ASP A 84 -5.65 -11.82 39.46
CA ASP A 84 -4.77 -11.86 40.63
C ASP A 84 -3.59 -12.80 40.35
N GLN A 85 -2.37 -12.33 40.63
CA GLN A 85 -1.14 -13.11 40.51
C GLN A 85 -1.12 -14.33 41.42
N GLN A 86 -1.93 -14.39 42.49
CA GLN A 86 -1.97 -15.51 43.42
C GLN A 86 -2.83 -16.69 42.96
N HIS A 87 -3.89 -16.44 42.17
CA HIS A 87 -4.84 -17.49 41.80
C HIS A 87 -4.71 -17.95 40.35
N GLY A 88 -4.16 -17.14 39.43
CA GLY A 88 -3.72 -17.58 38.10
C GLY A 88 -4.80 -18.09 37.12
N TYR A 89 -6.07 -18.22 37.53
CA TYR A 89 -7.19 -18.60 36.67
C TYR A 89 -8.31 -17.55 36.67
N ALA A 90 -9.00 -17.42 35.54
CA ALA A 90 -10.17 -16.57 35.39
C ALA A 90 -11.43 -17.30 35.87
N THR A 91 -12.26 -16.62 36.66
CA THR A 91 -13.60 -17.13 37.03
C THR A 91 -14.60 -16.96 35.88
N GLU A 92 -15.76 -17.61 35.97
CA GLU A 92 -16.85 -17.40 35.01
C GLU A 92 -17.29 -15.92 34.95
N ASP A 93 -17.36 -15.26 36.12
CA ASP A 93 -17.69 -13.84 36.22
C ASP A 93 -16.63 -12.96 35.54
N ASP A 94 -15.34 -13.27 35.72
CA ASP A 94 -14.23 -12.58 35.04
C ASP A 94 -14.34 -12.66 33.52
N ILE A 95 -14.69 -13.85 33.02
CA ILE A 95 -14.91 -14.11 31.59
C ILE A 95 -16.14 -13.32 31.11
N LEU A 96 -17.26 -13.36 31.84
CA LEU A 96 -18.48 -12.65 31.48
C LEU A 96 -18.30 -11.12 31.46
N VAL A 97 -17.58 -10.56 32.42
CA VAL A 97 -17.24 -9.13 32.43
C VAL A 97 -16.35 -8.79 31.24
N SER A 98 -15.34 -9.61 30.95
CA SER A 98 -14.44 -9.41 29.81
C SER A 98 -15.16 -9.50 28.46
N LEU A 99 -16.05 -10.47 28.30
CA LEU A 99 -16.88 -10.63 27.10
C LEU A 99 -17.82 -9.43 26.91
N LYS A 100 -18.52 -8.99 27.97
CA LYS A 100 -19.38 -7.79 27.92
C LYS A 100 -18.59 -6.55 27.54
N ARG A 101 -17.36 -6.41 28.03
CA ARG A 101 -16.43 -5.33 27.65
C ARG A 101 -16.04 -5.40 26.19
N ALA A 102 -15.67 -6.58 25.69
CA ALA A 102 -15.28 -6.77 24.29
C ALA A 102 -16.43 -6.46 23.34
N ILE A 103 -17.63 -7.00 23.59
CA ILE A 103 -18.82 -6.76 22.75
C ILE A 103 -19.19 -5.27 22.77
N ARG A 104 -19.23 -4.63 23.94
CA ARG A 104 -19.54 -3.19 24.03
C ARG A 104 -18.51 -2.35 23.29
N SER A 105 -17.22 -2.66 23.46
CA SER A 105 -16.13 -1.94 22.77
C SER A 105 -16.25 -2.08 21.25
N TYR A 106 -16.44 -3.30 20.77
CA TYR A 106 -16.51 -3.55 19.33
C TYR A 106 -17.79 -2.98 18.71
N SER A 107 -18.89 -2.94 19.45
CA SER A 107 -20.14 -2.29 19.02
C SER A 107 -19.96 -0.78 18.83
N THR A 108 -19.03 -0.14 19.54
CA THR A 108 -18.72 1.29 19.33
C THR A 108 -18.06 1.57 17.98
N LEU A 109 -17.58 0.55 17.28
CA LEU A 109 -16.92 0.67 15.98
C LEU A 109 -17.87 0.41 14.80
N GLN A 110 -19.15 0.10 15.04
CA GLN A 110 -20.10 -0.14 13.96
C GLN A 110 -20.45 1.18 13.24
N ALA A 111 -20.42 1.17 11.91
CA ALA A 111 -20.88 2.27 11.07
C ALA A 111 -22.41 2.35 11.05
N HIS A 112 -22.94 3.52 10.67
CA HIS A 112 -24.39 3.77 10.69
C HIS A 112 -25.18 2.91 9.67
N ASP A 113 -24.53 2.38 8.64
CA ASP A 113 -25.09 1.43 7.67
C ASP A 113 -24.91 -0.04 8.09
N GLY A 114 -24.37 -0.27 9.29
CA GLY A 114 -24.27 -1.57 9.95
C GLY A 114 -22.98 -2.34 9.74
N HIS A 115 -22.05 -1.88 8.89
CA HIS A 115 -20.75 -2.56 8.72
C HIS A 115 -19.71 -2.15 9.77
N TRP A 116 -18.58 -2.87 9.82
CA TRP A 116 -17.43 -2.51 10.64
C TRP A 116 -16.29 -2.02 9.76
N PRO A 117 -15.99 -0.72 9.76
CA PRO A 117 -14.83 -0.21 9.05
C PRO A 117 -13.53 -0.71 9.69
N GLY A 118 -12.53 -0.96 8.85
CA GLY A 118 -11.20 -1.34 9.29
C GLY A 118 -10.16 -1.18 8.20
N ASP A 119 -8.93 -0.95 8.62
CA ASP A 119 -7.75 -0.97 7.80
C ASP A 119 -7.48 -2.40 7.31
N TYR A 120 -7.33 -2.55 6.00
CA TYR A 120 -6.95 -3.81 5.35
C TYR A 120 -5.59 -3.67 4.67
N ALA A 121 -4.69 -2.96 5.33
CA ALA A 121 -3.29 -2.83 4.94
C ALA A 121 -2.51 -4.13 5.20
N GLY A 122 -1.25 -4.11 4.76
CA GLY A 122 -0.31 -5.19 4.96
C GLY A 122 0.67 -5.22 3.82
N THR A 123 0.17 -5.32 2.59
CA THR A 123 1.00 -5.43 1.39
C THR A 123 1.61 -4.10 0.93
N LEU A 124 2.90 -4.09 0.64
CA LEU A 124 3.66 -2.87 0.33
C LEU A 124 3.89 -2.60 -1.17
N PHE A 125 3.46 -3.48 -2.07
CA PHE A 125 3.59 -3.29 -3.52
C PHE A 125 2.34 -2.72 -4.21
N LEU A 126 1.20 -2.63 -3.52
CA LEU A 126 -0.06 -2.14 -4.12
C LEU A 126 -0.02 -0.64 -4.42
N LEU A 127 0.35 0.19 -3.43
CA LEU A 127 0.46 1.64 -3.59
C LEU A 127 1.49 2.05 -4.65
N PRO A 128 2.73 1.53 -4.66
CA PRO A 128 3.67 1.82 -5.73
C PRO A 128 3.16 1.48 -7.12
N SER A 129 2.48 0.35 -7.28
CA SER A 129 1.92 -0.08 -8.57
C SER A 129 0.84 0.90 -9.05
N LEU A 130 -0.02 1.38 -8.15
CA LEU A 130 -1.01 2.43 -8.44
C LEU A 130 -0.33 3.74 -8.84
N ILE A 131 0.71 4.17 -8.12
CA ILE A 131 1.43 5.42 -8.41
C ILE A 131 2.08 5.36 -9.80
N VAL A 132 2.71 4.24 -10.15
CA VAL A 132 3.26 4.02 -11.50
C VAL A 132 2.14 4.11 -12.55
N ALA A 133 1.02 3.42 -12.35
CA ALA A 133 -0.11 3.46 -13.28
C ALA A 133 -0.68 4.87 -13.46
N LEU A 134 -0.87 5.61 -12.37
CA LEU A 134 -1.36 6.99 -12.39
C LEU A 134 -0.36 7.96 -13.03
N HIS A 135 0.94 7.75 -12.83
CA HIS A 135 1.98 8.55 -13.47
C HIS A 135 1.98 8.34 -14.99
N VAL A 136 2.00 7.10 -15.47
CA VAL A 136 2.06 6.82 -16.92
C VAL A 136 0.77 7.21 -17.65
N THR A 137 -0.36 7.30 -16.94
CA THR A 137 -1.64 7.78 -17.48
C THR A 137 -1.85 9.29 -17.34
N GLY A 138 -0.93 10.01 -16.69
CA GLY A 138 -1.07 11.45 -16.41
C GLY A 138 -2.17 11.79 -15.42
N ALA A 139 -2.68 10.81 -14.66
CA ALA A 139 -3.82 10.95 -13.76
C ALA A 139 -3.41 11.14 -12.28
N LEU A 140 -2.11 11.20 -11.97
CA LEU A 140 -1.59 11.25 -10.59
C LEU A 140 -2.22 12.37 -9.76
N SER A 141 -2.12 13.62 -10.22
CA SER A 141 -2.68 14.78 -9.49
C SER A 141 -4.20 14.88 -9.57
N THR A 142 -4.83 14.20 -10.54
CA THR A 142 -6.30 14.15 -10.68
C THR A 142 -6.92 13.19 -9.67
N VAL A 143 -6.28 12.03 -9.46
CA VAL A 143 -6.78 10.98 -8.56
C VAL A 143 -6.27 11.16 -7.13
N LEU A 144 -5.01 11.59 -6.97
CA LEU A 144 -4.38 11.79 -5.66
C LEU A 144 -4.12 13.28 -5.42
N THR A 145 -4.97 13.89 -4.59
CA THR A 145 -4.79 15.28 -4.14
C THR A 145 -3.47 15.46 -3.38
N SER A 146 -3.05 16.72 -3.16
CA SER A 146 -1.84 17.02 -2.38
C SER A 146 -1.84 16.35 -1.00
N GLU A 147 -3.00 16.28 -0.35
CA GLU A 147 -3.13 15.67 0.97
C GLU A 147 -2.99 14.15 0.89
N HIS A 148 -3.58 13.49 -0.12
CA HIS A 148 -3.36 12.06 -0.35
C HIS A 148 -1.88 11.76 -0.53
N GLN A 149 -1.19 12.55 -1.36
CA GLN A 149 0.24 12.36 -1.61
C GLN A 149 1.08 12.54 -0.33
N LYS A 150 0.74 13.52 0.53
CA LYS A 150 1.41 13.70 1.84
C LYS A 150 1.22 12.47 2.74
N GLU A 151 0.00 11.94 2.84
CA GLU A 151 -0.27 10.74 3.65
C GLU A 151 0.40 9.48 3.10
N ILE A 152 0.42 9.31 1.77
CA ILE A 152 1.11 8.20 1.13
C ILE A 152 2.60 8.25 1.43
N ARG A 153 3.24 9.42 1.30
CA ARG A 153 4.65 9.58 1.67
C ARG A 153 4.88 9.25 3.15
N ARG A 154 4.03 9.76 4.05
CA ARG A 154 4.10 9.43 5.49
C ARG A 154 3.97 7.93 5.74
N TYR A 155 3.02 7.27 5.08
CA TYR A 155 2.83 5.82 5.19
C TYR A 155 4.07 5.06 4.74
N LEU A 156 4.62 5.39 3.56
CA LEU A 156 5.80 4.72 3.03
C LEU A 156 7.02 4.92 3.94
N TYR A 157 7.27 6.14 4.43
CA TYR A 157 8.38 6.39 5.36
C TYR A 157 8.19 5.67 6.70
N ASN A 158 6.98 5.62 7.25
CA ASN A 158 6.75 4.90 8.50
C ASN A 158 7.02 3.39 8.38
N HIS A 159 6.96 2.82 7.18
CA HIS A 159 7.23 1.41 6.93
C HIS A 159 8.62 1.11 6.38
N GLN A 160 9.50 2.11 6.29
CA GLN A 160 10.89 1.86 5.95
C GLN A 160 11.58 1.12 7.10
N ASN A 161 12.28 0.03 6.78
CA ASN A 161 13.07 -0.74 7.74
C ASN A 161 14.33 0.03 8.15
N GLU A 162 14.97 -0.41 9.24
CA GLU A 162 16.19 0.24 9.77
C GLU A 162 17.37 0.16 8.80
N ASP A 163 17.37 -0.83 7.90
CA ASP A 163 18.37 -0.99 6.84
C ASP A 163 18.12 -0.06 5.63
N GLY A 164 17.03 0.72 5.63
CA GLY A 164 16.66 1.63 4.55
C GLY A 164 15.76 1.02 3.47
N GLY A 165 15.48 -0.29 3.53
CA GLY A 165 14.62 -0.96 2.55
C GLY A 165 13.15 -1.13 2.98
N TRP A 166 12.38 -1.85 2.17
CA TRP A 166 10.99 -2.23 2.45
C TRP A 166 10.73 -3.70 2.12
N GLY A 167 9.93 -4.35 2.97
CA GLY A 167 9.51 -5.73 2.74
C GLY A 167 8.28 -5.89 1.85
N LEU A 168 7.91 -7.14 1.56
CA LEU A 168 6.69 -7.48 0.82
C LEU A 168 5.41 -7.05 1.55
N HIS A 169 5.48 -7.01 2.88
CA HIS A 169 4.45 -6.53 3.78
C HIS A 169 5.06 -5.70 4.91
N ILE A 170 4.20 -4.99 5.67
CA ILE A 170 4.58 -4.04 6.74
C ILE A 170 5.46 -4.65 7.85
N GLU A 171 5.44 -5.97 8.02
CA GLU A 171 6.27 -6.71 9.00
C GLU A 171 7.45 -7.46 8.35
N GLY A 172 7.60 -7.36 7.04
CA GLY A 172 8.60 -8.12 6.28
C GLY A 172 9.97 -7.45 6.30
N THR A 173 11.02 -8.26 6.18
CA THR A 173 12.38 -7.80 5.92
C THR A 173 12.48 -7.20 4.52
N SER A 174 13.46 -6.32 4.31
CA SER A 174 13.65 -5.60 3.06
C SER A 174 13.86 -6.53 1.88
N THR A 175 13.25 -6.19 0.74
CA THR A 175 13.31 -6.98 -0.50
C THR A 175 13.59 -6.08 -1.69
N MET A 176 14.32 -6.59 -2.69
CA MET A 176 14.61 -5.83 -3.90
C MET A 176 13.34 -5.31 -4.58
N PHE A 177 12.27 -6.12 -4.60
CA PHE A 177 11.00 -5.74 -5.20
C PHE A 177 10.40 -4.48 -4.57
N CYS A 178 10.12 -4.54 -3.27
CA CYS A 178 9.41 -3.46 -2.60
C CYS A 178 10.30 -2.25 -2.36
N THR A 179 11.60 -2.42 -2.10
CA THR A 179 12.51 -1.28 -1.96
C THR A 179 12.60 -0.48 -3.26
N VAL A 180 12.79 -1.15 -4.41
CA VAL A 180 12.84 -0.45 -5.71
C VAL A 180 11.50 0.21 -6.04
N MET A 181 10.39 -0.53 -5.89
CA MET A 181 9.06 0.00 -6.23
C MET A 181 8.68 1.19 -5.35
N ILE A 182 8.94 1.14 -4.04
CA ILE A 182 8.63 2.24 -3.12
C ILE A 182 9.56 3.42 -3.34
N TYR A 183 10.85 3.19 -3.58
CA TYR A 183 11.79 4.25 -3.95
C TYR A 183 11.30 5.00 -5.20
N VAL A 184 10.96 4.25 -6.26
CA VAL A 184 10.38 4.81 -7.49
C VAL A 184 9.10 5.59 -7.20
N ALA A 185 8.19 5.03 -6.41
CA ALA A 185 6.94 5.70 -6.05
C ALA A 185 7.18 7.03 -5.31
N LEU A 186 8.12 7.07 -4.37
CA LEU A 186 8.50 8.30 -3.66
C LEU A 186 9.10 9.34 -4.61
N ARG A 187 9.99 8.94 -5.52
CA ARG A 187 10.54 9.81 -6.58
C ARG A 187 9.42 10.38 -7.47
N LEU A 188 8.45 9.56 -7.88
CA LEU A 188 7.29 10.00 -8.66
C LEU A 188 6.34 10.93 -7.89
N LEU A 189 6.32 10.84 -6.57
CA LEU A 189 5.60 11.75 -5.66
C LEU A 189 6.40 13.03 -5.33
N GLY A 190 7.55 13.25 -5.97
CA GLY A 190 8.37 14.46 -5.84
C GLY A 190 9.43 14.43 -4.74
N GLU A 191 9.67 13.29 -4.09
CA GLU A 191 10.75 13.19 -3.11
C GLU A 191 12.11 13.21 -3.80
N GLY A 192 13.03 14.04 -3.29
CA GLY A 192 14.39 14.18 -3.81
C GLY A 192 15.38 13.24 -3.10
N LEU A 193 16.61 13.19 -3.60
CA LEU A 193 17.71 12.53 -2.88
C LEU A 193 18.12 13.31 -1.62
N ASP A 194 17.99 14.64 -1.66
CA ASP A 194 18.42 15.52 -0.57
C ASP A 194 17.30 15.81 0.46
N SER A 195 16.07 15.36 0.23
CA SER A 195 14.91 15.73 1.06
C SER A 195 14.91 15.04 2.43
N CYS A 196 15.44 13.82 2.52
CA CYS A 196 15.61 13.09 3.76
C CYS A 196 16.68 11.98 3.60
N GLY A 197 17.46 11.72 4.65
CA GLY A 197 18.46 10.64 4.65
C GLY A 197 17.87 9.25 4.31
N ALA A 198 16.57 9.08 4.49
CA ALA A 198 15.81 7.88 4.13
C ALA A 198 15.90 7.53 2.64
N MET A 199 15.84 8.51 1.72
CA MET A 199 15.94 8.24 0.27
C MET A 199 17.35 7.80 -0.13
N LEU A 200 18.37 8.38 0.51
CA LEU A 200 19.76 7.97 0.31
C LEU A 200 19.99 6.55 0.83
N GLN A 201 19.50 6.22 2.02
CA GLN A 201 19.59 4.87 2.58
C GLN A 201 18.90 3.84 1.68
N ALA A 202 17.70 4.14 1.19
CA ALA A 202 16.99 3.29 0.24
C ALA A 202 17.78 3.06 -1.05
N ARG A 203 18.35 4.12 -1.61
CA ARG A 203 19.17 4.02 -2.82
C ARG A 203 20.44 3.20 -2.57
N SER A 204 21.17 3.48 -1.49
CA SER A 204 22.34 2.70 -1.12
C SER A 204 21.98 1.23 -0.94
N TRP A 205 20.88 0.93 -0.24
CA TRP A 205 20.40 -0.44 -0.08
C TRP A 205 20.13 -1.11 -1.44
N ILE A 206 19.50 -0.41 -2.40
CA ILE A 206 19.25 -0.96 -3.75
C ILE A 206 20.58 -1.33 -4.43
N LEU A 207 21.55 -0.42 -4.44
CA LEU A 207 22.82 -0.62 -5.13
C LEU A 207 23.69 -1.68 -4.44
N ASP A 208 23.76 -1.66 -3.11
CA ASP A 208 24.51 -2.64 -2.30
C ASP A 208 23.98 -4.08 -2.47
N HIS A 209 22.74 -4.23 -2.95
CA HIS A 209 22.10 -5.52 -3.23
C HIS A 209 22.02 -5.86 -4.73
N GLY A 210 22.80 -5.19 -5.59
CA GLY A 210 22.95 -5.51 -7.02
C GLY A 210 21.99 -4.78 -7.97
N GLY A 211 21.31 -3.75 -7.46
CA GLY A 211 20.46 -2.87 -8.23
C GLY A 211 19.14 -3.48 -8.72
N ALA A 212 18.36 -2.65 -9.42
CA ALA A 212 17.02 -3.01 -9.88
C ALA A 212 17.00 -4.13 -10.94
N THR A 213 18.16 -4.54 -11.50
CA THR A 213 18.21 -5.71 -12.42
C THR A 213 17.76 -7.00 -11.74
N LEU A 214 17.93 -7.10 -10.41
CA LEU A 214 17.58 -8.26 -9.60
C LEU A 214 16.16 -8.20 -9.02
N THR A 215 15.34 -7.20 -9.38
CA THR A 215 13.94 -7.20 -8.94
C THR A 215 13.18 -8.40 -9.52
N PRO A 216 12.24 -9.02 -8.79
CA PRO A 216 11.35 -10.06 -9.31
C PRO A 216 10.52 -9.61 -10.52
N SER A 217 9.93 -10.57 -11.23
CA SER A 217 9.22 -10.35 -12.51
C SER A 217 8.15 -9.26 -12.47
N TRP A 218 7.40 -9.13 -11.36
CA TRP A 218 6.42 -8.06 -11.21
C TRP A 218 7.06 -6.67 -11.14
N GLY A 219 8.20 -6.54 -10.47
CA GLY A 219 8.98 -5.30 -10.47
C GLY A 219 9.49 -4.98 -11.86
N LYS A 220 10.06 -5.96 -12.57
CA LYS A 220 10.53 -5.76 -13.96
C LYS A 220 9.41 -5.26 -14.86
N PHE A 221 8.23 -5.85 -14.73
CA PHE A 221 7.04 -5.43 -15.48
C PHE A 221 6.68 -3.97 -15.21
N PHE A 222 6.50 -3.56 -13.95
CA PHE A 222 6.10 -2.18 -13.64
C PHE A 222 7.18 -1.16 -14.01
N LEU A 223 8.45 -1.50 -13.82
CA LEU A 223 9.56 -0.65 -14.24
C LEU A 223 9.64 -0.53 -15.77
N SER A 224 9.26 -1.58 -16.51
CA SER A 224 9.21 -1.55 -17.99
C SER A 224 8.05 -0.69 -18.49
N VAL A 225 6.88 -0.81 -17.84
CA VAL A 225 5.73 0.07 -18.09
C VAL A 225 6.09 1.53 -17.81
N LEU A 226 6.83 1.82 -16.74
CA LEU A 226 7.31 3.17 -16.42
C LEU A 226 8.37 3.67 -17.41
N GLY A 227 9.11 2.76 -18.05
CA GLY A 227 10.21 3.10 -18.96
C GLY A 227 11.57 3.22 -18.29
N VAL A 228 11.74 2.66 -17.09
CA VAL A 228 13.05 2.60 -16.41
C VAL A 228 13.69 1.21 -16.50
N TYR A 229 13.09 0.24 -17.20
CA TYR A 229 13.60 -1.12 -17.41
C TYR A 229 13.25 -1.57 -18.84
N ASP A 230 14.12 -2.30 -19.53
CA ASP A 230 13.82 -2.74 -20.91
C ASP A 230 12.98 -4.02 -20.95
N TRP A 231 12.01 -4.08 -21.88
CA TRP A 231 11.14 -5.25 -22.03
C TRP A 231 11.89 -6.54 -22.35
N SER A 232 13.07 -6.48 -22.99
CA SER A 232 13.94 -7.64 -23.24
C SER A 232 14.41 -8.32 -21.95
N GLY A 233 14.53 -7.59 -20.85
CA GLY A 233 14.86 -8.15 -19.55
C GLY A 233 13.66 -8.73 -18.79
N ASN A 234 12.49 -8.86 -19.42
CA ASN A 234 11.35 -9.57 -18.83
C ASN A 234 11.26 -10.99 -19.42
N ASN A 235 10.83 -11.94 -18.58
CA ASN A 235 10.37 -13.22 -19.10
C ASN A 235 9.08 -13.02 -19.92
N PRO A 236 8.87 -13.78 -21.01
CA PRO A 236 7.70 -13.56 -21.86
C PRO A 236 6.36 -13.72 -21.13
N LEU A 237 5.45 -12.78 -21.38
CA LEU A 237 4.05 -12.82 -20.93
C LEU A 237 3.11 -12.91 -22.15
N PRO A 238 3.17 -14.00 -22.94
CA PRO A 238 2.55 -14.07 -24.27
C PRO A 238 1.03 -13.91 -24.24
N PRO A 239 0.45 -12.90 -24.91
CA PRO A 239 -1.00 -12.76 -25.04
C PRO A 239 -1.63 -13.91 -25.84
N GLU A 240 -0.87 -14.62 -26.66
CA GLU A 240 -1.33 -15.75 -27.49
C GLU A 240 -1.87 -16.91 -26.64
N LEU A 241 -1.41 -17.06 -25.38
CA LEU A 241 -1.93 -18.10 -24.49
C LEU A 241 -3.44 -17.95 -24.25
N TRP A 242 -3.97 -16.73 -24.35
CA TRP A 242 -5.40 -16.44 -24.18
C TRP A 242 -6.25 -16.82 -25.39
N MET A 243 -5.63 -17.08 -26.55
CA MET A 243 -6.31 -17.52 -27.78
C MET A 243 -6.37 -19.05 -27.91
N MET A 244 -5.70 -19.78 -27.02
CA MET A 244 -5.67 -21.23 -27.04
C MET A 244 -7.06 -21.84 -26.78
N PRO A 245 -7.35 -23.07 -27.25
CA PRO A 245 -8.56 -23.78 -26.87
C PRO A 245 -8.64 -24.02 -25.35
N TYR A 246 -9.81 -23.76 -24.75
CA TYR A 246 -10.03 -23.88 -23.30
C TYR A 246 -9.75 -25.28 -22.73
N PHE A 247 -9.78 -26.33 -23.55
CA PHE A 247 -9.50 -27.70 -23.10
C PHE A 247 -8.02 -27.93 -22.76
N LEU A 248 -7.11 -27.09 -23.23
CA LEU A 248 -5.67 -27.23 -22.92
C LEU A 248 -5.39 -26.95 -21.43
N PRO A 249 -4.53 -27.74 -20.78
CA PRO A 249 -4.27 -27.61 -19.34
C PRO A 249 -3.60 -26.29 -18.97
N ILE A 250 -2.87 -25.69 -19.92
CA ILE A 250 -2.16 -24.41 -19.75
C ILE A 250 -3.00 -23.18 -20.10
N HIS A 251 -4.29 -23.35 -20.45
CA HIS A 251 -5.15 -22.23 -20.80
C HIS A 251 -5.35 -21.28 -19.59
N PRO A 252 -5.09 -19.96 -19.71
CA PRO A 252 -5.16 -19.01 -18.60
C PRO A 252 -6.51 -18.96 -17.86
N GLY A 253 -7.61 -19.28 -18.55
CA GLY A 253 -8.95 -19.42 -17.95
C GLY A 253 -9.05 -20.50 -16.85
N ARG A 254 -8.10 -21.45 -16.79
CA ARG A 254 -8.01 -22.48 -15.74
C ARG A 254 -7.11 -22.08 -14.57
N MET A 255 -6.39 -20.97 -14.67
CA MET A 255 -5.58 -20.45 -13.56
C MET A 255 -6.47 -19.90 -12.45
N TRP A 256 -5.91 -19.85 -11.24
CA TRP A 256 -6.54 -19.18 -10.10
C TRP A 256 -7.02 -17.79 -10.48
N CYS A 257 -8.22 -17.40 -10.01
CA CYS A 257 -8.91 -16.19 -10.46
C CYS A 257 -8.06 -14.92 -10.30
N ASN A 258 -7.38 -14.76 -9.16
CA ASN A 258 -6.51 -13.61 -8.94
C ASN A 258 -5.30 -13.61 -9.88
N CYS A 259 -4.71 -14.78 -10.13
CA CYS A 259 -3.60 -14.92 -11.07
C CYS A 259 -4.00 -14.46 -12.48
N ARG A 260 -5.10 -14.99 -13.03
CA ARG A 260 -5.53 -14.62 -14.39
C ARG A 260 -5.95 -13.15 -14.51
N LEU A 261 -6.55 -12.56 -13.47
CA LEU A 261 -6.93 -11.14 -13.47
C LEU A 261 -5.72 -10.20 -13.47
N VAL A 262 -4.60 -10.63 -12.88
CA VAL A 262 -3.34 -9.88 -12.93
C VAL A 262 -2.60 -10.10 -14.25
N TYR A 263 -2.44 -11.35 -14.68
CA TYR A 263 -1.66 -11.66 -15.88
C TYR A 263 -2.34 -11.25 -17.19
N LEU A 264 -3.68 -11.14 -17.25
CA LEU A 264 -4.39 -10.68 -18.45
C LEU A 264 -3.93 -9.27 -18.91
N PRO A 265 -4.05 -8.21 -18.10
CA PRO A 265 -3.57 -6.89 -18.49
C PRO A 265 -2.04 -6.85 -18.63
N MET A 266 -1.29 -7.62 -17.83
CA MET A 266 0.17 -7.70 -18.00
C MET A 266 0.56 -8.27 -19.36
N SER A 267 -0.09 -9.33 -19.83
CA SER A 267 0.12 -9.91 -21.15
C SER A 267 -0.22 -8.93 -22.27
N TYR A 268 -1.30 -8.14 -22.11
CA TYR A 268 -1.66 -7.10 -23.07
C TYR A 268 -0.55 -6.05 -23.19
N LEU A 269 -0.10 -5.49 -22.06
CA LEU A 269 0.93 -4.46 -22.03
C LEU A 269 2.30 -4.98 -22.49
N TYR A 270 2.64 -6.22 -22.15
CA TYR A 270 3.81 -6.90 -22.67
C TYR A 270 3.72 -7.04 -24.19
N GLY A 271 2.63 -7.58 -24.73
CA GLY A 271 2.42 -7.76 -26.17
C GLY A 271 2.49 -6.45 -26.95
N LYS A 272 2.02 -5.34 -26.36
CA LYS A 272 2.14 -3.99 -26.92
C LYS A 272 3.49 -3.33 -26.71
N ARG A 273 4.37 -3.92 -25.88
CA ARG A 273 5.62 -3.30 -25.41
C ARG A 273 5.38 -1.88 -24.90
N PHE A 274 4.30 -1.70 -24.13
CA PHE A 274 3.89 -0.38 -23.67
C PHE A 274 4.98 0.23 -22.77
N VAL A 275 5.29 1.51 -23.01
CA VAL A 275 6.21 2.30 -22.20
C VAL A 275 5.60 3.69 -22.02
N GLY A 276 5.57 4.18 -20.78
CA GLY A 276 5.12 5.53 -20.45
C GLY A 276 6.02 6.62 -21.06
N ALA A 277 5.59 7.88 -20.95
CA ALA A 277 6.37 9.01 -21.44
C ALA A 277 7.73 9.11 -20.73
N THR A 278 8.80 9.33 -21.50
CA THR A 278 10.14 9.54 -20.94
C THR A 278 10.26 10.97 -20.39
N THR A 279 10.00 11.12 -19.10
CA THR A 279 10.11 12.39 -18.37
C THR A 279 11.50 12.56 -17.75
N SER A 280 11.81 13.75 -17.21
CA SER A 280 13.07 13.99 -16.49
C SER A 280 13.25 13.02 -15.32
N ILE A 281 12.19 12.76 -14.55
CA ILE A 281 12.23 11.83 -13.42
C ILE A 281 12.51 10.38 -13.86
N VAL A 282 12.00 9.95 -15.02
CA VAL A 282 12.32 8.64 -15.60
C VAL A 282 13.81 8.56 -15.97
N LEU A 283 14.37 9.62 -16.55
CA LEU A 283 15.80 9.66 -16.89
C LEU A 283 16.70 9.66 -15.65
N ASP A 284 16.27 10.29 -14.56
CA ASP A 284 17.01 10.29 -13.30
C ASP A 284 16.93 8.91 -12.63
N LEU A 285 15.75 8.28 -12.59
CA LEU A 285 15.60 6.91 -12.09
C LEU A 285 16.50 5.90 -12.80
N ARG A 286 16.70 6.04 -14.13
CA ARG A 286 17.64 5.20 -14.89
C ARG A 286 19.11 5.35 -14.43
N LYS A 287 19.48 6.45 -13.78
CA LYS A 287 20.81 6.66 -13.19
C LYS A 287 20.86 6.24 -11.72
N GLU A 288 19.71 6.26 -11.05
CA GLU A 288 19.62 6.04 -9.60
C GLU A 288 19.56 4.57 -9.22
N LEU A 289 18.94 3.72 -10.06
CA LEU A 289 18.52 2.35 -9.71
C LEU A 289 19.53 1.23 -10.06
N TYR A 290 20.62 1.56 -10.76
CA TYR A 290 21.50 0.58 -11.38
C TYR A 290 22.97 0.83 -11.06
N ASP A 291 23.75 -0.23 -10.89
CA ASP A 291 25.19 -0.18 -10.59
C ASP A 291 26.05 0.13 -11.83
N VAL A 292 25.48 -0.04 -13.02
CA VAL A 292 26.11 0.26 -14.31
C VAL A 292 25.27 1.26 -15.08
N PRO A 293 25.86 2.03 -16.02
CA PRO A 293 25.10 2.92 -16.89
C PRO A 293 23.94 2.21 -17.58
N TYR A 294 22.77 2.85 -17.62
CA TYR A 294 21.54 2.23 -18.13
C TYR A 294 21.66 1.63 -19.55
N ASN A 295 22.43 2.30 -20.42
CA ASN A 295 22.70 1.90 -21.80
C ASN A 295 23.71 0.74 -21.93
N GLU A 296 24.37 0.36 -20.84
CA GLU A 296 25.35 -0.74 -20.78
C GLU A 296 24.77 -1.99 -20.08
N ILE A 297 23.51 -1.94 -19.63
CA ILE A 297 22.85 -3.08 -19.00
C ILE A 297 22.61 -4.19 -20.02
N ASP A 298 23.12 -5.39 -19.72
CA ASP A 298 22.76 -6.63 -20.41
C ASP A 298 21.38 -7.10 -19.92
N TRP A 299 20.34 -6.70 -20.64
CA TRP A 299 18.95 -7.03 -20.31
C TRP A 299 18.65 -8.52 -20.48
N ASP A 300 19.31 -9.22 -21.40
CA ASP A 300 19.12 -10.67 -21.56
C ASP A 300 19.61 -11.43 -20.32
N LYS A 301 20.76 -11.04 -19.77
CA LYS A 301 21.24 -11.57 -18.48
C LYS A 301 20.32 -11.17 -17.33
N ALA A 302 19.81 -9.95 -17.33
CA ALA A 302 18.89 -9.47 -16.30
C ALA A 302 17.57 -10.26 -16.29
N ARG A 303 17.13 -10.86 -17.41
CA ARG A 303 15.87 -11.62 -17.53
C ARG A 303 15.62 -12.65 -16.44
N ASN A 304 16.65 -13.44 -16.13
CA ASN A 304 16.57 -14.49 -15.11
C ASN A 304 17.18 -14.06 -13.77
N GLY A 305 17.72 -12.85 -13.66
CA GLY A 305 18.18 -12.28 -12.41
C GLY A 305 17.01 -12.06 -11.44
N CYS A 306 17.16 -12.53 -10.21
CA CYS A 306 16.21 -12.29 -9.12
C CYS A 306 17.00 -12.38 -7.81
N ALA A 307 16.88 -11.35 -6.97
CA ALA A 307 17.40 -11.40 -5.61
C ALA A 307 16.72 -12.55 -4.85
N LYS A 308 17.49 -13.20 -3.98
CA LYS A 308 17.01 -14.30 -3.12
C LYS A 308 16.15 -13.78 -1.98
#